data_AF-A0A151AC01-F1
#
_entry.id   AF-A0A151AC01-F1
#
_cell.length_a   1.000
_cell.length_b   1.000
_cell.length_c   1.000
_cell.angle_alpha   90.00
_cell.angle_beta   90.00
_cell.angle_gamma   90.00
#
_symmetry.space_group_name_H-M   'P 1'
#
loop_
_entity.id
_entity.type
_entity.pdbx_description
1 polymer ?
#
loop_
_entity_poly.entity_id
_entity_poly.type
_entity_poly.pdbx_seq_one_letter_code
_entity_poly.pdbx_strand_id
1 'polypeptide(L)' 'MEEPSDTTPNPSNETTREVCEHCGEVLDPMEWTTLEDEPGYESALHFCDEECLDAWGASA' A
#
# COMPACT_ATOMS: atom_id res chain seq x y z
N MET A 1 42.23 -7.38 -20.11
CA MET A 1 41.54 -6.43 -19.22
C MET A 1 40.08 -6.81 -19.32
N GLU A 2 39.66 -7.69 -18.41
CA GLU A 2 38.29 -8.18 -18.32
C GLU A 2 37.63 -7.33 -17.23
N GLU A 3 36.61 -6.57 -17.62
CA GLU A 3 35.78 -5.80 -16.68
C GLU A 3 34.97 -6.80 -15.83
N PRO A 4 35.00 -6.73 -14.48
CA PRO A 4 34.09 -7.53 -13.68
C PRO A 4 32.67 -6.99 -13.89
N SER A 5 31.78 -7.81 -14.45
CA SER A 5 30.35 -7.53 -14.49
C SER A 5 29.82 -7.45 -13.07
N ASP A 6 29.73 -6.23 -12.54
CA ASP A 6 29.05 -5.88 -11.31
C ASP A 6 27.55 -6.14 -11.48
N THR A 7 27.14 -7.40 -11.31
CA THR A 7 25.73 -7.77 -11.15
C THR A 7 25.41 -7.68 -9.67
N THR A 8 25.40 -6.45 -9.14
CA THR A 8 24.77 -6.20 -7.85
C THR A 8 23.29 -6.56 -7.98
N PRO A 9 22.76 -7.59 -7.27
CA PRO A 9 21.34 -7.86 -7.28
C PRO A 9 20.62 -6.64 -6.70
N ASN A 10 19.72 -6.03 -7.47
CA ASN A 10 18.91 -4.90 -7.02
C ASN A 10 18.14 -5.33 -5.76
N PRO A 11 18.39 -4.77 -4.57
CA PRO A 11 17.77 -5.23 -3.33
C PRO A 11 16.40 -4.60 -3.07
N SER A 12 15.70 -4.09 -4.08
CA SER A 12 14.47 -3.31 -3.85
C SER A 12 13.54 -3.35 -5.05
N ASN A 13 12.99 -4.53 -5.34
CA ASN A 13 11.64 -4.56 -5.91
C ASN A 13 10.66 -4.76 -4.75
N GLU A 14 10.73 -3.87 -3.76
CA GLU A 14 9.71 -3.77 -2.74
C GLU A 14 8.53 -3.07 -3.43
N THR A 15 7.70 -3.85 -4.13
CA THR A 15 6.34 -3.41 -4.42
C THR A 15 5.75 -3.07 -3.06
N THR A 16 5.59 -1.77 -2.78
CA THR A 16 4.90 -1.29 -1.58
C THR A 16 3.57 -2.02 -1.50
N ARG A 17 3.47 -2.96 -0.56
CA ARG A 17 2.30 -3.79 -0.34
C ARG A 17 1.59 -3.19 0.85
N GLU A 18 0.58 -2.39 0.57
CA GLU A 18 -0.30 -1.87 1.61
C GLU A 18 -1.36 -2.91 1.95
N VAL A 19 -2.06 -2.70 3.06
CA VAL A 19 -3.10 -3.60 3.54
C VAL A 19 -4.39 -2.81 3.67
N CYS A 20 -5.51 -3.41 3.31
CA CYS A 20 -6.82 -2.79 3.51
C CYS A 20 -7.10 -2.64 5.00
N GLU A 21 -7.34 -1.43 5.45
CA GLU A 21 -7.60 -1.12 6.87
C GLU A 21 -8.94 -1.70 7.35
N HIS A 22 -9.85 -2.01 6.43
CA HIS A 22 -11.14 -2.63 6.75
C HIS A 22 -11.07 -4.16 6.82
N CYS A 23 -10.63 -4.81 5.73
CA CYS A 23 -10.69 -6.27 5.59
C CYS A 23 -9.35 -6.99 5.77
N GLY A 24 -8.22 -6.26 5.84
CA GLY A 24 -6.88 -6.82 6.00
C GLY A 24 -6.32 -7.50 4.75
N GLU A 25 -6.92 -7.28 3.58
CA GLU A 25 -6.42 -7.81 2.31
C GLU A 25 -5.17 -7.07 1.87
N VAL A 26 -4.20 -7.78 1.29
CA VAL A 26 -2.99 -7.17 0.72
C VAL A 26 -3.36 -6.51 -0.60
N LEU A 27 -3.04 -5.23 -0.70
CA LEU A 27 -3.36 -4.41 -1.84
C LEU A 27 -2.12 -4.19 -2.71
N ASP A 28 -2.34 -4.10 -4.02
CA ASP A 28 -1.33 -3.68 -4.99
C ASP A 28 -1.40 -2.17 -5.21
N PRO A 29 -0.26 -1.46 -5.41
CA PRO A 29 -0.17 0.00 -5.43
C PRO A 29 -0.98 0.74 -6.49
N MET A 30 -1.64 0.02 -7.38
CA MET A 30 -2.51 0.58 -8.41
C MET A 30 -3.98 0.20 -8.21
N GLU A 31 -4.31 -0.64 -7.22
CA GLU A 31 -5.67 -1.18 -7.01
C GLU A 31 -6.34 -0.65 -5.75
N TRP A 32 -5.64 0.07 -4.88
CA TRP A 32 -6.22 0.61 -3.65
C TRP A 32 -6.72 2.05 -3.79
N THR A 33 -7.71 2.41 -2.98
CA THR A 33 -8.11 3.78 -2.68
C THR A 33 -7.40 4.25 -1.42
N THR A 34 -6.79 5.44 -1.48
CA THR A 34 -6.10 6.05 -0.35
C THR A 34 -6.96 7.20 0.22
N LEU A 35 -7.12 7.21 1.54
CA LEU A 35 -7.76 8.27 2.29
C LEU A 35 -6.69 9.03 3.08
N GLU A 36 -6.29 10.20 2.56
CA GLU A 36 -5.18 11.01 3.07
C GLU A 36 -5.60 12.07 4.10
N ASP A 37 -6.90 12.36 4.22
CA ASP A 37 -7.43 13.54 4.95
C ASP A 37 -8.38 13.15 6.11
N GLU A 38 -8.17 11.99 6.74
CA GLU A 38 -9.02 11.55 7.86
C GLU A 38 -8.53 12.14 9.21
N PRO A 39 -9.33 12.99 9.90
CA PRO A 39 -8.95 13.60 11.17
C PRO A 39 -8.81 12.56 12.29
N GLY A 40 -7.56 12.22 12.62
CA GLY A 40 -7.25 11.26 13.68
C GLY A 40 -6.23 10.20 13.27
N TYR A 41 -5.93 10.10 11.97
CA TYR A 41 -4.94 9.16 11.45
C TYR A 41 -3.66 9.90 11.03
N GLU A 42 -2.54 9.44 11.56
CA GLU A 42 -1.20 9.99 11.24
C GLU A 42 -0.64 9.41 9.92
N SER A 43 -1.32 8.42 9.34
CA SER A 43 -0.93 7.67 8.15
C SER A 43 -2.07 7.65 7.15
N ALA A 44 -1.74 7.62 5.85
CA ALA A 44 -2.74 7.45 4.80
C ALA A 44 -3.37 6.06 4.93
N LEU A 45 -4.71 6.01 4.94
CA LEU A 45 -5.45 4.76 5.07
C LEU A 45 -5.70 4.18 3.68
N HIS A 46 -5.51 2.87 3.55
CA HIS A 46 -5.64 2.17 2.28
C HIS A 46 -6.81 1.21 2.31
N PHE A 47 -7.60 1.18 1.23
CA PHE A 47 -8.80 0.35 1.11
C PHE A 47 -8.85 -0.34 -0.25
N CYS A 48 -9.40 -1.55 -0.31
CA CYS A 48 -9.61 -2.28 -1.55
C CYS A 48 -10.49 -1.48 -2.53
N ASP A 49 -11.51 -0.83 -1.98
CA ASP A 49 -12.60 -0.22 -2.73
C ASP A 49 -13.39 0.76 -1.85
N GLU A 50 -14.30 1.50 -2.47
CA GLU A 50 -15.17 2.46 -1.82
C GLU A 50 -16.12 1.79 -0.80
N GLU A 51 -16.48 0.51 -0.99
CA GLU A 51 -17.35 -0.23 -0.06
C GLU A 51 -16.61 -0.51 1.26
N CYS A 52 -15.34 -0.93 1.20
CA CYS A 52 -14.49 -1.08 2.39
C CYS A 52 -14.28 0.24 3.13
N LEU A 53 -14.09 1.34 2.39
CA LEU A 53 -13.93 2.67 2.98
C LEU A 53 -15.21 3.13 3.69
N ASP A 54 -16.38 2.98 3.05
CA ASP A 54 -17.67 3.36 3.64
C ASP A 54 -17.98 2.49 4.88
N ALA A 55 -17.75 1.18 4.80
CA ALA A 55 -17.94 0.27 5.93
C ALA A 55 -17.02 0.58 7.11
N TRP A 56 -15.77 0.95 6.85
CA TRP A 56 -14.85 1.41 7.88
C TRP A 56 -15.32 2.73 8.50
N GLY A 57 -15.72 3.72 7.69
CA GLY A 57 -16.22 5.01 8.16
C GLY A 57 -17.54 4.91 8.94
N ALA A 58 -18.39 3.93 8.62
CA ALA A 58 -19.60 3.63 9.39
C ALA A 58 -19.31 2.93 10.73
N SER A 59 -18.11 2.37 10.90
CA SER A 59 -17.66 1.61 12.07
C SER A 59 -16.72 2.40 13.00
N ALA A 60 -16.11 3.48 12.50
CA ALA A 60 -15.19 4.37 13.22
C ALA A 60 -15.94 5.40 14.09
#